data_AF-A0A2V7RBH3-F1
#
_entry.id   AF-A0A2V7RBH3-F1
#
_cell.length_a   1.000
_cell.length_b   1.000
_cell.length_c   1.000
_cell.angle_alpha   90.00
_cell.angle_beta   90.00
_cell.angle_gamma   90.00
#
_symmetry.space_group_name_H-M   'P 1'
#
loop_
_entity.id
_entity.type
_entity.pdbx_description
1 polymer ?
#
loop_
_entity_poly.entity_id
_entity_poly.type
_entity_poly.pdbx_seq_one_letter_code
_entity_poly.pdbx_strand_id
1 'polypeptide(L)'
;MTAGAGVGERYGVRVMVTPVWEQVPVQVDDNTTVAQLKHEALRAALKTTAGEDRFVVKFRGAQVLDEAITLGQLGAVPNAPFIVLPARRQPVR
;
A
#
# COMPACT_ATOMS: atom_id res chain seq x y z
N MET A 1 7.22 -22.41 19.81
CA MET A 1 7.42 -21.05 20.34
C MET A 1 7.76 -20.16 19.15
N THR A 2 6.75 -19.51 18.56
CA THR A 2 6.96 -18.66 17.37
C THR A 2 7.03 -17.23 17.84
N ALA A 3 8.19 -16.61 17.68
CA ALA A 3 8.54 -15.28 18.15
C ALA A 3 7.58 -14.23 17.57
N GLY A 4 6.94 -13.46 18.45
CA GLY A 4 6.28 -12.22 18.07
C GLY A 4 7.35 -11.22 17.64
N ALA A 5 7.45 -10.96 16.34
CA ALA A 5 8.23 -9.85 15.83
C ALA A 5 7.76 -8.56 16.50
N GLY A 6 8.69 -7.77 17.04
CA GLY A 6 8.40 -6.53 17.76
C GLY A 6 7.44 -5.66 16.95
N VAL A 7 6.23 -5.48 17.48
CA VAL A 7 5.22 -4.62 16.88
C VAL A 7 5.72 -3.19 17.13
N GLY A 8 6.30 -2.58 16.10
CA GLY A 8 6.54 -1.13 16.09
C GLY A 8 5.22 -0.40 16.32
N GLU A 9 5.27 0.84 16.79
CA GLU A 9 4.07 1.64 17.01
C GLU A 9 3.23 1.69 15.72
N ARG A 10 1.95 1.29 15.82
CA ARG A 10 1.06 1.29 14.66
C ARG A 10 0.60 2.70 14.34
N TYR A 11 0.64 3.05 13.07
CA TYR A 11 0.12 4.31 12.57
C TYR A 11 -0.74 4.10 11.33
N GLY A 12 -1.65 5.04 11.10
CA GLY A 12 -2.48 5.06 9.90
C GLY A 12 -1.76 5.71 8.73
N VAL A 13 -1.82 5.10 7.56
CA VAL A 13 -1.47 5.74 6.27
C VAL A 13 -2.72 5.85 5.39
N ARG A 14 -2.69 6.72 4.38
CA ARG A 14 -3.82 6.95 3.46
C ARG A 14 -3.46 6.45 2.08
N VAL A 15 -4.23 5.51 1.56
CA VAL A 15 -3.98 4.89 0.26
C VAL A 15 -5.11 5.24 -0.70
N MET A 16 -4.80 6.02 -1.74
CA MET A 16 -5.73 6.30 -2.84
C MET A 16 -5.73 5.13 -3.83
N VAL A 17 -6.87 4.49 -4.04
CA VAL A 17 -7.03 3.39 -5.01
C VAL A 17 -7.74 3.93 -6.25
N THR A 18 -6.97 4.20 -7.31
CA THR A 18 -7.46 4.99 -8.46
C THR A 18 -8.56 4.36 -9.31
N PRO A 19 -8.71 3.02 -9.45
CA PRO A 19 -9.82 2.47 -10.23
C PRO A 19 -11.22 2.83 -9.69
N VAL A 20 -11.33 3.00 -8.37
CA VAL A 20 -12.60 3.32 -7.69
C VAL A 20 -12.58 4.71 -7.03
N TRP A 21 -11.45 5.42 -7.14
CA TRP A 21 -11.24 6.74 -6.52
C TRP A 21 -11.55 6.76 -5.02
N GLU A 22 -11.20 5.67 -4.33
CA GLU A 22 -11.43 5.50 -2.90
C GLU A 22 -10.15 5.75 -2.12
N GLN A 23 -10.23 6.51 -1.03
CA GLN A 23 -9.12 6.69 -0.09
C GLN A 23 -9.29 5.74 1.10
N VAL A 24 -8.47 4.70 1.15
CA VAL A 24 -8.49 3.67 2.19
C VAL A 24 -7.50 4.04 3.30
N PRO A 25 -7.93 4.18 4.56
CA PRO A 25 -7.01 4.22 5.70
C PRO A 25 -6.49 2.81 5.98
N VAL A 26 -5.16 2.64 6.06
CA VAL A 26 -4.52 1.36 6.37
C VAL A 26 -3.66 1.52 7.62
N GLN A 27 -3.80 0.59 8.58
CA GLN A 27 -3.00 0.58 9.80
C GLN A 27 -1.74 -0.25 9.55
N VAL A 28 -0.58 0.34 9.77
CA VAL A 28 0.72 -0.25 9.48
C VAL A 28 1.70 -0.02 10.61
N ASP A 29 2.82 -0.73 10.57
CA ASP A 29 4.00 -0.48 11.39
C ASP A 29 5.25 -0.36 10.49
N ASP A 30 6.40 -0.04 11.07
CA ASP A 30 7.64 0.18 10.31
C ASP A 30 8.20 -1.07 9.63
N ASN A 31 7.73 -2.26 10.01
CA ASN A 31 8.12 -3.55 9.41
C ASN A 31 7.15 -3.98 8.31
N THR A 32 6.01 -3.32 8.17
CA THR A 32 5.03 -3.58 7.12
C THR A 32 5.66 -3.30 5.76
N THR A 33 5.55 -4.22 4.81
CA THR A 33 6.10 -4.03 3.46
C THR A 33 5.14 -3.28 2.56
N VAL A 34 5.66 -2.70 1.48
CA VAL A 34 4.83 -2.05 0.46
C VAL A 34 3.89 -3.05 -0.23
N ALA A 35 4.33 -4.31 -0.41
CA ALA A 35 3.48 -5.38 -0.93
C ALA A 35 2.27 -5.66 -0.01
N GLN A 36 2.49 -5.72 1.31
CA GLN A 36 1.41 -5.91 2.28
C GLN A 36 0.42 -4.74 2.27
N LEU A 37 0.94 -3.50 2.25
CA LEU A 37 0.12 -2.29 2.12
C LEU A 37 -0.75 -2.34 0.85
N LYS A 38 -0.17 -2.70 -0.30
CA LYS A 38 -0.89 -2.82 -1.58
C LYS A 38 -2.01 -3.85 -1.49
N HIS A 39 -1.70 -5.03 -0.98
CA HIS A 39 -2.66 -6.12 -0.82
C HIS A 39 -3.84 -5.70 0.06
N GLU A 40 -3.58 -5.07 1.22
CA GLU A 40 -4.63 -4.60 2.12
C GLU A 40 -5.49 -3.49 1.51
N ALA A 41 -4.88 -2.51 0.85
CA ALA A 41 -5.59 -1.41 0.21
C ALA A 41 -6.50 -1.92 -0.94
N LEU A 42 -6.00 -2.82 -1.79
CA LEU A 42 -6.79 -3.42 -2.86
C LEU A 42 -7.94 -4.28 -2.32
N ARG A 43 -7.66 -5.09 -1.28
CA ARG A 43 -8.69 -5.90 -0.62
C ARG A 43 -9.80 -5.03 -0.04
N ALA A 44 -9.46 -3.91 0.59
CA ALA A 44 -10.43 -3.01 1.18
C ALA A 44 -11.29 -2.30 0.12
N ALA A 45 -10.66 -1.72 -0.92
CA ALA A 45 -11.35 -0.94 -1.95
C ALA A 45 -12.11 -1.80 -2.97
N LEU A 46 -11.47 -2.85 -3.50
CA LEU A 46 -12.03 -3.66 -4.59
C LEU A 46 -12.74 -4.92 -4.10
N LYS A 47 -12.67 -5.24 -2.79
CA LYS A 47 -13.16 -6.49 -2.19
C LYS A 47 -12.52 -7.75 -2.81
N THR A 48 -11.42 -7.59 -3.52
CA THR A 48 -10.66 -8.65 -4.17
C THR A 48 -9.19 -8.24 -4.27
N THR A 49 -8.30 -9.23 -4.29
CA THR A 49 -6.86 -9.08 -4.52
C THR A 49 -6.43 -9.73 -5.84
N ALA A 50 -7.38 -10.24 -6.62
CA ALA A 50 -7.11 -10.84 -7.91
C ALA A 50 -6.49 -9.82 -8.87
N GLY A 51 -5.30 -10.12 -9.40
CA GLY A 51 -4.60 -9.26 -10.34
C GLY A 51 -3.83 -8.09 -9.69
N GLU A 52 -3.48 -8.19 -8.41
CA GLU A 52 -2.67 -7.17 -7.71
C GLU A 52 -1.31 -6.89 -8.35
N ASP A 53 -0.78 -7.83 -9.14
CA ASP A 53 0.43 -7.70 -9.95
C ASP A 53 0.30 -6.63 -11.04
N ARG A 54 -0.93 -6.31 -11.44
CA ARG A 54 -1.22 -5.25 -12.42
C ARG A 54 -1.25 -3.87 -11.80
N PHE A 55 -1.09 -3.77 -10.48
CA PHE A 55 -1.08 -2.52 -9.74
C PHE A 55 0.32 -2.18 -9.25
N VAL A 56 0.63 -0.89 -9.29
CA VAL A 56 1.85 -0.33 -8.74
C VAL A 56 1.52 0.60 -7.58
N VAL A 57 2.43 0.67 -6.61
CA VAL A 57 2.36 1.65 -5.53
C VAL A 57 3.23 2.85 -5.87
N LYS A 58 2.68 4.04 -5.65
CA LYS A 58 3.45 5.29 -5.65
C LYS A 58 3.53 5.88 -4.25
N PHE A 59 4.72 6.37 -3.93
CA PHE A 59 5.01 7.12 -2.70
C PHE A 59 5.82 8.37 -3.06
N ARG A 60 5.43 9.53 -2.52
CA ARG A 60 6.07 10.83 -2.81
C ARG A 60 6.28 11.13 -4.30
N GLY A 61 5.32 10.72 -5.14
CA GLY A 61 5.34 10.97 -6.60
C GLY A 61 6.13 9.95 -7.44
N ALA A 62 6.89 9.04 -6.82
CA ALA A 62 7.64 7.99 -7.50
C ALA A 62 6.97 6.63 -7.36
N GLN A 63 7.17 5.74 -8.34
CA GLN A 63 6.80 4.33 -8.22
C GLN A 63 7.79 3.63 -7.29
N VAL A 64 7.28 2.82 -6.35
CA VAL A 64 8.10 1.91 -5.57
C VAL A 64 8.37 0.66 -6.42
N LEU A 65 9.65 0.39 -6.70
CA LEU A 65 10.06 -0.73 -7.56
C LEU A 65 10.27 -2.03 -6.77
N ASP A 66 10.87 -1.92 -5.59
CA ASP A 66 11.01 -3.04 -4.65
C ASP A 66 9.88 -2.98 -3.63
N GLU A 67 8.87 -3.82 -3.78
CA GLU A 67 7.74 -3.87 -2.86
C GLU A 67 8.04 -4.67 -1.57
N ALA A 68 9.23 -5.30 -1.46
CA ALA A 68 9.68 -5.95 -0.23
C ALA A 68 10.25 -4.95 0.79
N ILE A 69 10.56 -3.71 0.37
CA ILE A 69 10.99 -2.64 1.28
C ILE A 69 9.90 -2.36 2.33
N THR A 70 10.33 -2.12 3.56
CA THR A 70 9.41 -1.78 4.64
C THR A 70 9.02 -0.29 4.61
N LEU A 71 7.86 0.04 5.17
CA LEU A 71 7.37 1.41 5.25
C LEU A 71 8.28 2.30 6.11
N GLY A 72 8.89 1.76 7.16
CA GLY A 72 9.89 2.48 7.94
C GLY A 72 11.13 2.83 7.12
N GLN A 73 11.66 1.87 6.34
CA GLN A 73 12.80 2.11 5.44
C GLN A 73 12.45 3.07 4.29
N LEU A 74 11.20 3.04 3.83
CA LEU A 74 10.68 3.97 2.82
C LEU A 74 10.53 5.41 3.38
N GLY A 75 10.57 5.58 4.71
CA GLY A 75 10.35 6.87 5.38
C GLY A 75 8.88 7.28 5.39
N ALA A 76 7.98 6.30 5.46
CA ALA A 76 6.57 6.55 5.74
C ALA A 76 6.40 7.14 7.14
N VAL A 77 5.43 8.02 7.27
CA VAL A 77 5.09 8.69 8.53
C VAL A 77 3.58 8.57 8.77
N PRO A 78 3.08 8.84 9.98
CA PRO A 78 1.65 8.89 10.21
C PRO A 78 0.93 9.80 9.20
N ASN A 79 -0.20 9.32 8.66
CA ASN A 79 -1.01 9.93 7.61
C ASN A 79 -0.34 10.12 6.24
N ALA A 80 0.80 9.45 6.01
CA ALA A 80 1.50 9.49 4.74
C ALA A 80 0.59 9.06 3.56
N PRO A 81 0.63 9.80 2.43
CA PRO A 81 -0.16 9.48 1.25
C PRO A 81 0.54 8.45 0.35
N PHE A 82 -0.21 7.43 -0.03
CA PHE A 82 0.15 6.44 -1.04
C PHE A 82 -0.90 6.44 -2.15
N ILE A 83 -0.50 6.01 -3.35
CA ILE A 83 -1.41 5.84 -4.47
C ILE A 83 -1.21 4.43 -5.04
N VAL A 84 -2.27 3.66 -5.12
CA VAL A 84 -2.32 2.38 -5.82
C VAL A 84 -3.09 2.58 -7.12
N LEU A 85 -2.44 2.28 -8.24
CA LEU A 85 -2.98 2.49 -9.58
C LEU A 85 -2.58 1.37 -10.53
N PRO A 86 -3.35 1.12 -11.60
CA PRO A 86 -2.93 0.19 -12.65
C PRO A 86 -1.58 0.60 -13.26
N ALA A 87 -0.69 -0.38 -13.44
CA ALA A 87 0.64 -0.19 -14.03
C ALA A 87 0.58 0.32 -15.49
N ARG A 88 -0.50 -0.05 -16.19
CA ARG A 88 -0.76 0.33 -17.58
C ARG A 88 -2.00 1.22 -17.63
N ARG A 89 -1.97 2.22 -18.51
CA ARG A 89 -3.14 3.05 -18.81
C ARG A 89 -4.30 2.14 -19.20
N GLN A 90 -5.42 2.32 -18.51
CA GLN A 90 -6.69 1.69 -18.89
C GLN A 90 -7.48 2.67 -19.77
N PRO A 91 -8.26 2.17 -20.74
CA PRO A 91 -9.19 3.01 -21.47
C PRO A 91 -10.20 3.63 -20.50
N VAL A 92 -10.49 4.92 -20.67
CA VAL A 92 -11.59 5.58 -19.95
C VAL A 92 -12.90 5.06 -20.54
N ARG A 93 -13.77 4.50 -19.71
CA ARG A 93 -15.11 4.02 -20.08
C ARG A 93 -16.17 4.96 -19.52
#